data_AF-K7FGC2-F1
#
_entry.id   AF-K7FGC2-F1
#
_cell.length_a   1.000
_cell.length_b   1.000
_cell.length_c   1.000
_cell.angle_alpha   90.00
_cell.angle_beta   90.00
_cell.angle_gamma   90.00
#
_symmetry.space_group_name_H-M   'P 1'
#
loop_
_entity.id
_entity.type
_entity.pdbx_description
1 polymer ?
#
loop_
_entity_poly.entity_id
_entity_poly.type
_entity_poly.pdbx_seq_one_letter_code
_entity_poly.pdbx_strand_id
1 'polypeptide(L)'
;MAVAETQLYSKVLNKVKKRSSCAVLESLLSMGFPAHTANKALAATGHKTVEEASKWLHSHCNDPSLDDPIPQEYALYLCPSGPLHDRLQEFWKESKNQCARNRAHEIFPHITLCDFFTCEDQKVEFLHEALKKVGDRFLNWFPPVISLSLHSSVSYLGFFINDAHANVIKEFAVAFATEASILADCHIKPCTKQLHLTLAHKFYPHHQKTLEQLAKSINPGQNCLWTAALYSRDMRFVNYQILRALFQYKPQNIDELMLNAGDLIYVDRSQQFDVSDGWVIGTSHRTGCRGFLPENYTEKANESDTWVKHR
;
A
#
# COMPACT_ATOMS: atom_id res chain seq x y z
N MET A 1 36.19 -26.25 17.17
CA MET A 1 34.88 -26.42 17.82
C MET A 1 33.92 -25.24 17.56
N ALA A 2 34.41 -23.98 17.49
CA ALA A 2 33.55 -22.81 17.24
C ALA A 2 32.80 -22.80 15.88
N VAL A 3 33.37 -23.35 14.80
CA VAL A 3 32.75 -23.30 13.45
C VAL A 3 31.53 -24.23 13.32
N ALA A 4 31.49 -25.33 14.08
CA ALA A 4 30.38 -26.28 14.07
C ALA A 4 29.16 -25.74 14.84
N GLU A 5 29.38 -24.97 15.91
CA GLU A 5 28.33 -24.32 16.69
C GLU A 5 27.64 -23.20 15.90
N THR A 6 28.41 -22.38 15.15
CA THR A 6 27.84 -21.31 14.30
C THR A 6 26.95 -21.85 13.18
N GLN A 7 27.28 -23.02 12.60
CA GLN A 7 26.44 -23.70 11.61
C GLN A 7 25.19 -24.36 12.21
N LEU A 8 25.25 -24.81 13.46
CA LEU A 8 24.06 -25.34 14.15
C LEU A 8 23.09 -24.21 14.48
N TYR A 9 23.60 -23.07 14.98
CA TYR A 9 22.79 -21.91 15.30
C TYR A 9 22.10 -21.32 14.06
N SER A 10 22.79 -21.22 12.91
CA SER A 10 22.16 -20.73 11.68
C SER A 10 21.08 -21.66 11.13
N LYS A 11 21.28 -22.98 11.22
CA LYS A 11 20.26 -23.98 10.86
C LYS A 11 19.05 -23.94 11.80
N VAL A 12 19.26 -23.77 13.10
CA VAL A 12 18.17 -23.66 14.09
C VAL A 12 17.40 -22.34 13.91
N LEU A 13 18.08 -21.22 13.67
CA LEU A 13 17.43 -19.92 13.41
C LEU A 13 16.58 -19.95 12.14
N ASN A 14 17.08 -20.56 11.06
CA ASN A 14 16.33 -20.76 9.82
C ASN A 14 15.14 -21.72 10.01
N LYS A 15 15.27 -22.75 10.85
CA LYS A 15 14.17 -23.68 11.19
C LYS A 15 13.09 -23.04 12.06
N VAL A 16 13.47 -22.08 12.92
CA VAL A 16 12.55 -21.31 13.78
C VAL A 16 11.83 -20.21 12.99
N LYS A 17 12.51 -19.47 12.10
CA LYS A 17 11.87 -18.48 11.21
C LYS A 17 10.91 -19.14 10.20
N LYS A 18 11.26 -20.31 9.66
CA LYS A 18 10.36 -21.08 8.78
C LYS A 18 9.13 -21.64 9.52
N ARG A 19 9.17 -21.71 10.86
CA ARG A 19 8.09 -22.25 11.70
C ARG A 19 6.96 -21.24 11.97
N SER A 20 7.24 -19.93 12.03
CA SER A 20 6.21 -18.95 12.40
C SER A 20 5.32 -18.50 11.23
N SER A 21 5.85 -18.45 10.00
CA SER A 21 5.07 -18.08 8.80
C SER A 21 4.26 -19.26 8.24
N CYS A 22 4.80 -20.49 8.32
CA CYS A 22 4.04 -21.71 8.06
C CYS A 22 2.86 -21.86 9.05
N ALA A 23 3.03 -21.42 10.30
CA ALA A 23 1.99 -21.53 11.32
C ALA A 23 0.71 -20.73 11.01
N VAL A 24 0.80 -19.58 10.34
CA VAL A 24 -0.40 -18.77 10.04
C VAL A 24 -1.26 -19.46 8.98
N LEU A 25 -0.64 -19.89 7.88
CA LEU A 25 -1.34 -20.65 6.84
C LEU A 25 -1.83 -21.99 7.37
N GLU A 26 -0.99 -22.76 8.07
CA GLU A 26 -1.38 -24.05 8.69
C GLU A 26 -2.58 -23.89 9.63
N SER A 27 -2.64 -22.79 10.40
CA SER A 27 -3.78 -22.50 11.26
C SER A 27 -5.07 -22.31 10.46
N LEU A 28 -5.05 -21.51 9.38
CA LEU A 28 -6.22 -21.32 8.51
C LEU A 28 -6.64 -22.64 7.82
N LEU A 29 -5.69 -23.46 7.37
CA LEU A 29 -5.97 -24.77 6.81
C LEU A 29 -6.61 -25.69 7.86
N SER A 30 -6.16 -25.65 9.11
CA SER A 30 -6.74 -26.43 10.22
C SER A 30 -8.16 -25.99 10.58
N MET A 31 -8.53 -24.74 10.30
CA MET A 31 -9.91 -24.23 10.40
C MET A 31 -10.80 -24.69 9.24
N GLY A 32 -10.25 -25.37 8.23
CA GLY A 32 -10.98 -25.92 7.09
C GLY A 32 -11.04 -25.00 5.87
N PHE A 33 -10.32 -23.87 5.86
CA PHE A 33 -10.26 -23.01 4.68
C PHE A 33 -9.43 -23.66 3.56
N PRO A 34 -9.89 -23.62 2.30
CA PRO A 34 -9.08 -24.04 1.15
C PRO A 34 -7.76 -23.27 1.06
N ALA A 35 -6.71 -23.93 0.57
CA ALA A 35 -5.37 -23.34 0.57
C ALA A 35 -5.26 -22.08 -0.31
N HIS A 36 -5.94 -22.03 -1.46
CA HIS A 36 -5.89 -20.87 -2.35
C HIS A 36 -6.62 -19.65 -1.74
N THR A 37 -7.79 -19.83 -1.13
CA THR A 37 -8.50 -18.72 -0.46
C THR A 37 -7.79 -18.28 0.80
N ALA A 38 -7.18 -19.20 1.57
CA ALA A 38 -6.35 -18.85 2.72
C ALA A 38 -5.14 -17.99 2.32
N ASN A 39 -4.42 -18.35 1.25
CA ASN A 39 -3.33 -17.54 0.74
C ASN A 39 -3.81 -16.16 0.26
N LYS A 40 -4.94 -16.10 -0.48
CA LYS A 40 -5.55 -14.84 -0.90
C LYS A 40 -5.88 -13.93 0.28
N ALA A 41 -6.48 -14.49 1.33
CA ALA A 41 -6.82 -13.74 2.54
C ALA A 41 -5.58 -13.22 3.27
N LEU A 42 -4.50 -14.01 3.32
CA LEU A 42 -3.23 -13.58 3.89
C LEU A 42 -2.63 -12.43 3.07
N ALA A 43 -2.62 -12.54 1.74
CA ALA A 43 -2.18 -11.47 0.86
C ALA A 43 -3.01 -10.19 1.09
N ALA A 44 -4.34 -10.31 1.16
CA ALA A 44 -5.28 -9.21 1.40
C ALA A 44 -5.24 -8.59 2.79
N THR A 45 -4.57 -9.22 3.74
CA THR A 45 -4.42 -8.69 5.11
C THR A 45 -2.96 -8.40 5.46
N GLY A 46 -2.05 -8.52 4.48
CA GLY A 46 -0.63 -8.19 4.67
C GLY A 46 0.14 -9.22 5.48
N HIS A 47 -0.39 -10.44 5.61
CA HIS A 47 0.14 -11.55 6.42
C HIS A 47 0.33 -11.20 7.91
N LYS A 48 -0.50 -10.30 8.46
CA LYS A 48 -0.35 -9.81 9.84
C LYS A 48 -0.70 -10.88 10.88
N THR A 49 -1.91 -11.41 10.85
CA THR A 49 -2.43 -12.35 11.85
C THR A 49 -3.40 -13.36 11.25
N VAL A 50 -3.61 -14.49 11.95
CA VAL A 50 -4.62 -15.49 11.57
C VAL A 50 -6.03 -14.89 11.72
N GLU A 51 -6.24 -14.10 12.76
CA GLU A 51 -7.53 -13.51 13.11
C GLU A 51 -8.02 -12.53 12.04
N GLU A 52 -7.13 -11.67 11.51
CA GLU A 52 -7.47 -10.74 10.43
C GLU A 52 -7.79 -11.48 9.13
N ALA A 53 -6.98 -12.47 8.75
CA ALA A 53 -7.21 -13.26 7.53
C ALA A 53 -8.50 -14.09 7.63
N SER A 54 -8.75 -14.73 8.77
CA SER A 54 -9.99 -15.46 9.02
C SER A 54 -11.20 -14.53 8.98
N LYS A 55 -11.14 -13.35 9.62
CA LYS A 55 -12.20 -12.35 9.55
C LYS A 55 -12.46 -11.88 8.11
N TRP A 56 -11.40 -11.71 7.33
CA TRP A 56 -11.50 -11.34 5.91
C TRP A 56 -12.25 -12.43 5.12
N LEU A 57 -11.89 -13.71 5.29
CA LEU A 57 -12.56 -14.85 4.64
C LEU A 57 -14.05 -14.92 4.97
N HIS A 58 -14.40 -14.76 6.25
CA HIS A 58 -15.80 -14.75 6.66
C HIS A 58 -16.57 -13.57 6.06
N SER A 59 -15.93 -12.41 5.90
CA SER A 59 -16.58 -11.22 5.33
C SER A 59 -16.76 -11.34 3.81
N HIS A 60 -15.87 -12.09 3.14
CA HIS A 60 -15.87 -12.31 1.69
C HIS A 60 -16.53 -13.64 1.29
N CYS A 61 -17.27 -14.30 2.18
CA CYS A 61 -17.89 -15.59 1.88
C CYS A 61 -18.89 -15.57 0.71
N ASN A 62 -19.42 -14.38 0.39
CA ASN A 62 -20.30 -14.12 -0.75
C ASN A 62 -19.61 -13.31 -1.87
N ASP A 63 -18.28 -13.16 -1.83
CA ASP A 63 -17.52 -12.53 -2.91
C ASP A 63 -17.51 -13.48 -4.12
N PRO A 64 -18.10 -13.09 -5.28
CA PRO A 64 -18.16 -13.95 -6.46
C PRO A 64 -16.78 -14.29 -7.06
N SER A 65 -15.74 -13.55 -6.67
CA SER A 65 -14.36 -13.70 -7.16
C SER A 65 -13.41 -14.29 -6.12
N LEU A 66 -13.94 -14.78 -4.99
CA LEU A 66 -13.13 -15.31 -3.90
C LEU A 66 -12.20 -16.44 -4.36
N ASP A 67 -12.65 -17.25 -5.31
CA ASP A 67 -11.89 -18.38 -5.86
C ASP A 67 -11.04 -18.02 -7.10
N ASP A 68 -11.22 -16.84 -7.68
CA ASP A 68 -10.50 -16.45 -8.90
C ASP A 68 -8.99 -16.31 -8.64
N PRO A 69 -8.09 -16.78 -9.53
CA PRO A 69 -6.65 -16.68 -9.32
C PRO A 69 -6.10 -15.29 -9.68
N ILE A 70 -6.72 -14.23 -9.13
CA ILE A 70 -6.37 -12.83 -9.36
C ILE A 70 -5.41 -12.39 -8.23
N PRO A 71 -4.11 -12.19 -8.53
CA PRO A 71 -3.15 -11.76 -7.52
C PRO A 71 -3.37 -10.29 -7.12
N GLN A 72 -2.73 -9.89 -6.02
CA GLN A 72 -2.61 -8.46 -5.72
C GLN A 72 -1.51 -7.80 -6.55
N GLU A 73 -1.62 -6.47 -6.65
CA GLU A 73 -0.57 -5.63 -7.18
C GLU A 73 0.18 -4.96 -6.02
N TYR A 74 1.51 -5.00 -6.08
CA TYR A 74 2.42 -4.61 -5.02
C TYR A 74 3.31 -3.45 -5.47
N ALA A 75 3.74 -2.64 -4.51
CA ALA A 75 4.78 -1.63 -4.69
C ALA A 75 5.65 -1.53 -3.44
N LEU A 76 6.94 -1.28 -3.67
CA LEU A 76 7.90 -0.99 -2.60
C LEU A 76 8.07 0.52 -2.47
N TYR A 77 7.85 1.00 -1.25
CA TYR A 77 7.99 2.41 -0.89
C TYR A 77 9.00 2.61 0.23
N LEU A 78 9.66 3.76 0.24
CA LEU A 78 10.37 4.25 1.40
C LEU A 78 9.53 5.33 2.08
N CYS A 79 9.06 5.04 3.29
CA CYS A 79 8.10 5.86 4.02
C CYS A 79 8.80 6.61 5.17
N PRO A 80 8.60 7.94 5.30
CA PRO A 80 9.05 8.70 6.46
C PRO A 80 8.11 8.46 7.65
N SER A 81 8.67 8.50 8.85
CA SER A 81 7.96 8.44 10.13
C SER A 81 8.62 9.35 11.16
N GLY A 82 7.87 9.70 12.21
CA GLY A 82 8.30 10.66 13.23
C GLY A 82 8.08 12.13 12.80
N PRO A 83 8.87 13.08 13.33
CA PRO A 83 8.58 14.52 13.18
C PRO A 83 8.42 15.02 11.74
N LEU A 84 9.24 14.53 10.80
CA LEU A 84 9.09 14.89 9.39
C LEU A 84 7.74 14.44 8.83
N HIS A 85 7.28 13.22 9.18
CA HIS A 85 5.99 12.70 8.76
C HIS A 85 4.84 13.59 9.26
N ASP A 86 4.89 14.02 10.53
CA ASP A 86 3.86 14.88 11.10
C ASP A 86 3.75 16.23 10.35
N ARG A 87 4.89 16.80 9.95
CA ARG A 87 4.92 18.02 9.12
C ARG A 87 4.42 17.80 7.69
N LEU A 88 4.69 16.64 7.11
CA LEU A 88 4.13 16.28 5.80
C LEU A 88 2.59 16.14 5.88
N GLN A 89 2.07 15.54 6.95
CA GLN A 89 0.62 15.43 7.16
C GLN A 89 -0.03 16.80 7.38
N GLU A 90 0.59 17.67 8.17
CA GLU A 90 0.13 19.04 8.39
C GLU A 90 0.09 19.83 7.07
N PHE A 91 1.15 19.74 6.27
CA PHE A 91 1.20 20.33 4.93
C PHE A 91 0.04 19.84 4.06
N TRP A 92 -0.26 18.53 4.05
CA TRP A 92 -1.35 18.00 3.23
C TRP A 92 -2.73 18.38 3.73
N LYS A 93 -2.92 18.44 5.04
CA LYS A 93 -4.15 18.97 5.63
C LYS A 93 -4.37 20.41 5.16
N GLU A 94 -3.36 21.25 5.26
CA GLU A 94 -3.49 22.68 4.96
C GLU A 94 -3.57 22.97 3.45
N SER A 95 -2.77 22.28 2.64
CA SER A 95 -2.83 22.41 1.19
C SER A 95 -4.15 21.91 0.62
N LYS A 96 -4.74 20.84 1.16
CA LYS A 96 -6.09 20.39 0.77
C LYS A 96 -7.16 21.44 1.11
N ASN A 97 -7.04 22.12 2.25
CA ASN A 97 -7.98 23.17 2.66
C ASN A 97 -7.88 24.42 1.79
N GLN A 98 -6.66 24.88 1.49
CA GLN A 98 -6.42 26.14 0.77
C GLN A 98 -6.38 26.00 -0.75
N CYS A 99 -6.05 24.82 -1.28
CA CYS A 99 -5.78 24.59 -2.70
C CYS A 99 -6.58 23.43 -3.30
N ALA A 100 -7.60 22.96 -2.57
CA ALA A 100 -8.37 21.77 -2.90
C ALA A 100 -7.52 20.49 -3.03
N ARG A 101 -8.19 19.38 -3.31
CA ARG A 101 -7.55 18.06 -3.43
C ARG A 101 -6.79 17.95 -4.76
N ASN A 102 -5.48 17.81 -4.69
CA ASN A 102 -4.62 17.35 -5.79
C ASN A 102 -4.26 15.86 -5.66
N ARG A 103 -3.55 15.28 -6.65
CA ARG A 103 -3.26 13.84 -6.73
C ARG A 103 -2.29 13.31 -5.66
N ALA A 104 -1.47 14.16 -5.05
CA ALA A 104 -0.57 13.73 -3.97
C ALA A 104 -1.35 13.23 -2.74
N HIS A 105 -2.55 13.77 -2.51
CA HIS A 105 -3.41 13.39 -1.38
C HIS A 105 -4.09 12.02 -1.54
N GLU A 106 -3.97 11.37 -2.69
CA GLU A 106 -4.54 10.03 -2.90
C GLU A 106 -3.73 8.95 -2.17
N ILE A 107 -2.46 9.25 -1.83
CA ILE A 107 -1.51 8.33 -1.18
C ILE A 107 -0.90 9.00 0.07
N PHE A 108 -0.21 8.22 0.90
CA PHE A 108 0.61 8.66 2.04
C PHE A 108 1.98 9.21 1.59
N PRO A 109 2.78 9.91 2.44
CA PRO A 109 4.07 10.45 2.02
C PRO A 109 5.06 9.31 1.80
N HIS A 110 5.71 9.28 0.64
CA HIS A 110 6.61 8.19 0.28
C HIS A 110 7.61 8.59 -0.79
N ILE A 111 8.63 7.75 -0.96
CA ILE A 111 9.49 7.69 -2.14
C ILE A 111 9.25 6.34 -2.83
N THR A 112 8.93 6.37 -4.12
CA THR A 112 8.68 5.16 -4.93
C THR A 112 9.99 4.48 -5.31
N LEU A 113 10.13 3.19 -4.96
CA LEU A 113 11.35 2.42 -5.20
C LEU A 113 11.26 1.49 -6.42
N CYS A 114 10.06 1.11 -6.83
CA CYS A 114 9.81 0.30 -8.02
C CYS A 114 8.47 0.63 -8.68
N ASP A 115 8.30 0.21 -9.93
CA ASP A 115 6.97 0.15 -10.55
C ASP A 115 6.09 -0.86 -9.79
N PHE A 116 4.77 -0.74 -9.96
CA PHE A 116 3.84 -1.76 -9.51
C PHE A 116 4.13 -3.11 -10.19
N PHE A 117 3.98 -4.20 -9.45
CA PHE A 117 4.21 -5.57 -9.92
C PHE A 117 3.22 -6.53 -9.26
N THR A 118 2.96 -7.68 -9.89
CA THR A 118 2.10 -8.72 -9.30
C THR A 118 2.93 -9.82 -8.64
N CYS A 119 2.35 -10.47 -7.64
CA CYS A 119 2.91 -11.65 -6.99
C CYS A 119 1.77 -12.63 -6.70
N GLU A 120 1.96 -13.91 -7.04
CA GLU A 120 1.00 -14.96 -6.69
C GLU A 120 0.81 -15.03 -5.17
N ASP A 121 -0.42 -15.19 -4.71
CA ASP A 121 -0.76 -15.16 -3.28
C ASP A 121 0.07 -16.17 -2.44
N GLN A 122 0.34 -17.35 -3.00
CA GLN A 122 1.17 -18.38 -2.34
C GLN A 122 2.67 -18.03 -2.22
N LYS A 123 3.14 -17.03 -2.98
CA LYS A 123 4.55 -16.62 -3.04
C LYS A 123 4.85 -15.34 -2.24
N VAL A 124 3.84 -14.68 -1.68
CA VAL A 124 3.96 -13.38 -0.96
C VAL A 124 4.90 -13.47 0.24
N GLU A 125 4.96 -14.60 0.93
CA GLU A 125 5.91 -14.82 2.03
C GLU A 125 7.37 -14.74 1.57
N PHE A 126 7.68 -15.28 0.38
CA PHE A 126 9.02 -15.19 -0.20
C PHE A 126 9.38 -13.76 -0.58
N LEU A 127 8.39 -12.93 -0.89
CA LEU A 127 8.57 -11.50 -1.12
C LEU A 127 8.93 -10.76 0.19
N HIS A 128 8.32 -11.13 1.33
CA HIS A 128 8.71 -10.62 2.65
C HIS A 128 10.10 -11.08 3.05
N GLU A 129 10.44 -12.35 2.78
CA GLU A 129 11.77 -12.88 3.02
C GLU A 129 12.84 -12.13 2.19
N ALA A 130 12.56 -11.86 0.91
CA ALA A 130 13.42 -11.07 0.05
C ALA A 130 13.66 -9.66 0.62
N LEU A 131 12.58 -8.95 1.00
CA LEU A 131 12.69 -7.60 1.57
C LEU A 131 13.49 -7.61 2.87
N LYS A 132 13.23 -8.58 3.76
CA LYS A 132 13.95 -8.71 5.03
C LYS A 132 15.43 -9.00 4.83
N LYS A 133 15.77 -9.95 3.96
CA LYS A 133 17.16 -10.33 3.67
C LYS A 133 17.94 -9.15 3.09
N VAL A 134 17.33 -8.39 2.19
CA VAL A 134 17.95 -7.18 1.62
C VAL A 134 18.04 -6.06 2.67
N GLY A 135 16.99 -5.87 3.48
CA GLY A 135 17.01 -4.93 4.61
C GLY A 135 18.16 -5.19 5.57
N ASP A 136 18.33 -6.44 6.01
CA ASP A 136 19.40 -6.87 6.91
C ASP A 136 20.79 -6.61 6.29
N ARG A 137 20.95 -6.83 4.97
CA ARG A 137 22.19 -6.55 4.24
C ARG A 137 22.54 -5.06 4.18
N PHE A 138 21.53 -4.20 4.03
CA PHE A 138 21.71 -2.76 3.86
C PHE A 138 21.70 -1.98 5.19
N LEU A 139 21.36 -2.60 6.32
CA LEU A 139 21.15 -1.94 7.62
C LEU A 139 22.27 -0.97 8.02
N ASN A 140 23.54 -1.33 7.78
CA ASN A 140 24.70 -0.52 8.16
C ASN A 140 25.16 0.47 7.08
N TRP A 141 24.61 0.36 5.86
CA TRP A 141 25.01 1.18 4.71
C TRP A 141 23.92 2.14 4.25
N PHE A 142 22.67 1.92 4.71
CA PHE A 142 21.57 2.80 4.40
C PHE A 142 21.78 4.18 5.05
N PRO A 143 21.51 5.30 4.34
CA PRO A 143 21.76 6.63 4.88
C PRO A 143 20.94 6.86 6.16
N PRO A 144 21.59 7.23 7.29
CA PRO A 144 20.87 7.50 8.53
C PRO A 144 20.02 8.78 8.44
N VAL A 145 20.40 9.70 7.54
CA VAL A 145 19.67 10.92 7.20
C VAL A 145 19.62 11.03 5.69
N ILE A 146 18.43 11.28 5.14
CA ILE A 146 18.23 11.51 3.72
C ILE A 146 18.14 13.01 3.48
N SER A 147 19.11 13.55 2.76
CA SER A 147 19.10 14.97 2.35
C SER A 147 18.03 15.21 1.29
N LEU A 148 17.11 16.12 1.60
CA LEU A 148 15.94 16.48 0.80
C LEU A 148 16.04 17.94 0.33
N SER A 149 15.90 18.17 -0.97
CA SER A 149 15.88 19.50 -1.59
C SER A 149 14.52 19.83 -2.18
N LEU A 150 13.93 20.96 -1.75
CA LEU A 150 12.62 21.37 -2.26
C LEU A 150 12.74 21.82 -3.73
N HIS A 151 11.85 21.32 -4.56
CA HIS A 151 11.72 21.71 -5.96
C HIS A 151 10.27 22.04 -6.29
N SER A 152 10.07 23.12 -7.02
CA SER A 152 8.75 23.59 -7.47
C SER A 152 8.76 23.84 -8.97
N SER A 153 7.66 23.49 -9.62
CA SER A 153 7.34 23.82 -11.01
C SER A 153 5.85 24.10 -11.17
N VAL A 154 5.42 24.39 -12.40
CA VAL A 154 4.05 24.86 -12.73
C VAL A 154 2.93 23.93 -12.21
N SER A 155 3.20 22.63 -12.10
CA SER A 155 2.20 21.63 -11.70
C SER A 155 2.77 20.51 -10.81
N TYR A 156 3.95 20.73 -10.23
CA TYR A 156 4.62 19.79 -9.35
C TYR A 156 5.37 20.51 -8.23
N LEU A 157 5.28 19.99 -7.02
CA LEU A 157 6.02 20.42 -5.84
C LEU A 157 6.43 19.16 -5.06
N GLY A 158 7.69 19.07 -4.69
CA GLY A 158 8.20 17.92 -3.95
C GLY A 158 9.64 18.07 -3.51
N PHE A 159 10.11 17.11 -2.73
CA PHE A 159 11.51 17.02 -2.34
C PHE A 159 12.25 16.03 -3.23
N PHE A 160 13.41 16.42 -3.74
CA PHE A 160 14.35 15.51 -4.40
C PHE A 160 15.43 15.08 -3.43
N ILE A 161 15.93 13.87 -3.67
CA ILE A 161 17.02 13.29 -2.89
C ILE A 161 18.33 13.58 -3.61
N ASN A 162 19.37 13.95 -2.87
CA ASN A 162 20.70 14.13 -3.46
C ASN A 162 21.26 12.82 -4.05
N ASP A 163 22.14 12.93 -5.04
CA ASP A 163 22.60 11.76 -5.80
C ASP A 163 23.31 10.72 -4.94
N ALA A 164 24.10 11.15 -3.95
CA ALA A 164 24.81 10.25 -3.05
C ALA A 164 23.87 9.29 -2.29
N HIS A 165 22.80 9.81 -1.66
CA HIS A 165 21.83 8.97 -0.97
C HIS A 165 20.90 8.25 -1.95
N ALA A 166 20.52 8.90 -3.05
CA ALA A 166 19.65 8.30 -4.05
C ALA A 166 20.27 7.05 -4.68
N ASN A 167 21.59 7.03 -4.92
CA ASN A 167 22.29 5.86 -5.45
C ASN A 167 22.20 4.66 -4.51
N VAL A 168 22.44 4.85 -3.21
CA VAL A 168 22.31 3.78 -2.19
C VAL A 168 20.87 3.22 -2.17
N ILE A 169 19.87 4.10 -2.22
CA ILE A 169 18.45 3.70 -2.20
C ILE A 169 18.07 2.95 -3.49
N LYS A 170 18.59 3.36 -4.65
CA LYS A 170 18.39 2.64 -5.92
C LYS A 170 19.06 1.28 -5.91
N GLU A 171 20.27 1.16 -5.37
CA GLU A 171 20.95 -0.13 -5.21
C GLU A 171 20.16 -1.07 -4.29
N PHE A 172 19.57 -0.55 -3.21
CA PHE A 172 18.64 -1.30 -2.36
C PHE A 172 17.44 -1.82 -3.16
N ALA A 173 16.80 -0.96 -3.97
CA ALA A 173 15.66 -1.35 -4.80
C ALA A 173 16.02 -2.43 -5.86
N VAL A 174 17.20 -2.32 -6.48
CA VAL A 174 17.73 -3.33 -7.42
C VAL A 174 18.02 -4.66 -6.72
N ALA A 175 18.61 -4.61 -5.52
CA ALA A 175 18.88 -5.79 -4.72
C ALA A 175 17.56 -6.50 -4.31
N PHE A 176 16.55 -5.73 -3.90
CA PHE A 176 15.20 -6.27 -3.64
C PHE A 176 14.59 -6.93 -4.87
N ALA A 177 14.62 -6.26 -6.03
CA ALA A 177 14.09 -6.83 -7.27
C ALA A 177 14.78 -8.15 -7.67
N THR A 178 16.10 -8.23 -7.49
CA THR A 178 16.88 -9.44 -7.78
C THR A 178 16.52 -10.57 -6.81
N GLU A 179 16.46 -10.28 -5.51
CA GLU A 179 16.13 -11.29 -4.50
C GLU A 179 14.66 -11.76 -4.63
N ALA A 180 13.73 -10.86 -4.93
CA ALA A 180 12.32 -11.19 -5.18
C ALA A 180 12.15 -12.05 -6.44
N SER A 181 12.96 -11.81 -7.49
CA SER A 181 13.00 -12.68 -8.68
C SER A 181 13.46 -14.09 -8.32
N ILE A 182 14.48 -14.22 -7.46
CA ILE A 182 15.03 -15.52 -7.04
C ILE A 182 14.05 -16.30 -6.14
N LEU A 183 13.46 -15.62 -5.14
CA LEU A 183 12.66 -16.30 -4.11
C LEU A 183 11.18 -16.42 -4.47
N ALA A 184 10.62 -15.44 -5.16
CA ALA A 184 9.19 -15.32 -5.43
C ALA A 184 8.85 -15.31 -6.93
N ASP A 185 9.84 -15.49 -7.82
CA ASP A 185 9.64 -15.46 -9.28
C ASP A 185 8.95 -14.16 -9.75
N CYS A 186 9.25 -13.04 -9.08
CA CYS A 186 8.62 -11.74 -9.33
C CYS A 186 9.52 -10.85 -10.20
N HIS A 187 8.99 -10.37 -11.32
CA HIS A 187 9.68 -9.42 -12.17
C HIS A 187 9.39 -7.98 -11.74
N ILE A 188 10.28 -7.43 -10.92
CA ILE A 188 10.17 -6.08 -10.40
C ILE A 188 11.06 -5.14 -11.21
N LYS A 189 10.53 -3.99 -11.64
CA LYS A 189 11.30 -2.93 -12.30
C LYS A 189 11.68 -1.84 -11.28
N PRO A 190 12.95 -1.73 -10.87
CA PRO A 190 13.38 -0.69 -9.95
C PRO A 190 13.23 0.71 -10.54
N CYS A 191 13.01 1.70 -9.69
CA CYS A 191 12.88 3.10 -10.11
C CYS A 191 14.22 3.62 -10.65
N THR A 192 14.25 3.94 -11.94
CA THR A 192 15.43 4.51 -12.62
C THR A 192 15.47 6.03 -12.57
N LYS A 193 14.29 6.67 -12.42
CA LYS A 193 14.12 8.12 -12.38
C LYS A 193 14.76 8.73 -11.13
N GLN A 194 14.81 10.07 -11.07
CA GLN A 194 15.27 10.76 -9.88
C GLN A 194 14.28 10.50 -8.73
N LEU A 195 14.80 10.04 -7.59
CA LEU A 195 13.97 9.74 -6.43
C LEU A 195 13.47 11.03 -5.80
N HIS A 196 12.19 11.02 -5.43
CA HIS A 196 11.51 12.18 -4.91
C HIS A 196 10.40 11.78 -3.94
N LEU A 197 10.09 12.71 -3.03
CA LEU A 197 8.90 12.69 -2.19
C LEU A 197 7.96 13.78 -2.71
N THR A 198 6.80 13.38 -3.21
CA THR A 198 5.84 14.33 -3.78
C THR A 198 5.03 15.03 -2.69
N LEU A 199 4.98 16.36 -2.73
CA LEU A 199 4.10 17.17 -1.87
C LEU A 199 2.79 17.53 -2.57
N ALA A 200 2.85 17.93 -3.83
CA ALA A 200 1.67 18.23 -4.61
C ALA A 200 1.96 18.00 -6.09
N HIS A 201 1.00 17.47 -6.84
CA HIS A 201 1.13 17.40 -8.28
C HIS A 201 -0.22 17.39 -8.99
N LYS A 202 -0.22 17.81 -10.26
CA LYS A 202 -1.44 18.04 -11.05
C LYS A 202 -2.40 19.03 -10.36
N PHE A 203 -1.86 20.04 -9.68
CA PHE A 203 -2.63 21.16 -9.13
C PHE A 203 -2.75 22.28 -10.16
N TYR A 204 -3.73 23.18 -9.98
CA TYR A 204 -3.89 24.34 -10.85
C TYR A 204 -2.76 25.36 -10.63
N PRO A 205 -2.21 26.00 -11.69
CA PRO A 205 -1.08 26.92 -11.56
C PRO A 205 -1.27 28.07 -10.57
N HIS A 206 -2.51 28.54 -10.36
CA HIS A 206 -2.80 29.61 -9.40
C HIS A 206 -2.59 29.19 -7.93
N HIS A 207 -2.55 27.89 -7.62
CA HIS A 207 -2.23 27.38 -6.29
C HIS A 207 -0.73 27.32 -5.98
N GLN A 208 0.14 27.48 -6.99
CA GLN A 208 1.59 27.24 -6.86
C GLN A 208 2.21 28.07 -5.72
N LYS A 209 1.94 29.38 -5.67
CA LYS A 209 2.51 30.28 -4.64
C LYS A 209 2.09 29.89 -3.22
N THR A 210 0.84 29.48 -3.04
CA THR A 210 0.32 29.04 -1.74
C THR A 210 0.99 27.75 -1.31
N LEU A 211 1.09 26.77 -2.21
CA LEU A 211 1.76 25.49 -1.94
C LEU A 211 3.24 25.67 -1.62
N GLU A 212 3.96 26.52 -2.36
CA GLU A 212 5.35 26.86 -2.07
C GLU A 212 5.51 27.50 -0.68
N GLN A 213 4.59 28.39 -0.30
CA GLN A 213 4.64 29.03 1.01
C GLN A 213 4.39 28.03 2.15
N LEU A 214 3.43 27.11 1.98
CA LEU A 214 3.19 26.04 2.94
C LEU A 214 4.40 25.11 3.06
N ALA A 215 5.04 24.75 1.95
CA ALA A 215 6.18 23.82 1.94
C ALA A 215 7.43 24.37 2.66
N LYS A 216 7.60 25.69 2.74
CA LYS A 216 8.70 26.32 3.53
C LYS A 216 8.63 26.02 5.02
N SER A 217 7.46 25.64 5.55
CA SER A 217 7.30 25.23 6.96
C SER A 217 7.90 23.85 7.25
N ILE A 218 8.11 23.05 6.21
CA ILE A 218 8.69 21.71 6.32
C ILE A 218 10.21 21.87 6.34
N ASN A 219 10.83 21.60 7.50
CA ASN A 219 12.29 21.54 7.59
C ASN A 219 12.77 20.15 7.13
N PRO A 220 13.45 20.05 5.97
CA PRO A 220 13.86 18.75 5.41
C PRO A 220 14.99 18.07 6.21
N GLY A 221 15.66 18.82 7.10
CA GLY A 221 16.67 18.29 8.02
C GLY A 221 16.12 17.77 9.35
N GLN A 222 14.79 17.72 9.52
CA GLN A 222 14.18 17.13 10.72
C GLN A 222 14.50 15.64 10.85
N ASN A 223 14.60 15.17 12.09
CA ASN A 223 14.74 13.76 12.38
C ASN A 223 13.58 12.97 11.76
N CYS A 224 13.95 11.91 11.05
CA CYS A 224 13.01 11.06 10.34
C CYS A 224 13.54 9.63 10.35
N LEU A 225 12.67 8.68 10.67
CA LEU A 225 12.95 7.27 10.47
C LEU A 225 12.36 6.85 9.11
N TRP A 226 13.20 6.24 8.27
CA TRP A 226 12.81 5.77 6.95
C TRP A 226 12.59 4.27 6.98
N THR A 227 11.40 3.83 6.58
CA THR A 227 11.04 2.40 6.53
C THR A 227 10.77 1.99 5.09
N ALA A 228 11.51 0.99 4.60
CA ALA A 228 11.14 0.31 3.36
C ALA A 228 9.93 -0.58 3.66
N ALA A 229 8.81 -0.34 2.98
CA ALA A 229 7.56 -1.01 3.24
C ALA A 229 6.91 -1.44 1.93
N LEU A 230 6.47 -2.70 1.91
CA LEU A 230 5.68 -3.26 0.83
C LEU A 230 4.21 -2.91 1.07
N TYR A 231 3.56 -2.39 0.04
CA TYR A 231 2.13 -2.13 0.01
C TYR A 231 1.50 -2.92 -1.12
N SER A 232 0.29 -3.39 -0.92
CA SER A 232 -0.51 -4.00 -1.97
C SER A 232 -1.86 -3.33 -2.15
N ARG A 233 -2.45 -3.55 -3.31
CA ARG A 233 -3.81 -3.19 -3.66
C ARG A 233 -4.45 -4.28 -4.52
N ASP A 234 -5.77 -4.35 -4.47
CA ASP A 234 -6.53 -5.26 -5.33
C ASP A 234 -6.42 -4.82 -6.80
N MET A 235 -5.86 -5.69 -7.65
CA MET A 235 -5.59 -5.36 -9.05
C MET A 235 -6.87 -5.13 -9.86
N ARG A 236 -8.02 -5.65 -9.41
CA ARG A 236 -9.31 -5.50 -10.09
C ARG A 236 -9.79 -4.06 -10.08
N PHE A 237 -9.39 -3.28 -9.08
CA PHE A 237 -9.94 -1.97 -8.78
C PHE A 237 -8.93 -0.82 -8.97
N VAL A 238 -7.82 -1.05 -9.67
CA VAL A 238 -6.72 -0.07 -9.86
C VAL A 238 -7.19 1.26 -10.45
N ASN A 239 -8.21 1.24 -11.31
CA ASN A 239 -8.76 2.43 -11.97
C ASN A 239 -10.09 2.90 -11.36
N TYR A 240 -10.52 2.31 -10.24
CA TYR A 240 -11.80 2.62 -9.62
C TYR A 240 -11.65 3.82 -8.70
N GLN A 241 -12.71 4.62 -8.60
CA GLN A 241 -12.81 5.62 -7.56
C GLN A 241 -13.12 4.95 -6.22
N ILE A 242 -12.49 5.42 -5.15
CA ILE A 242 -12.82 4.98 -3.79
C ILE A 242 -13.79 5.97 -3.17
N LEU A 243 -14.92 5.44 -2.70
CA LEU A 243 -15.87 6.16 -1.87
C LEU A 243 -15.83 5.63 -0.44
N ARG A 244 -16.11 6.49 0.53
CA ARG A 244 -16.31 6.13 1.94
C ARG A 244 -17.76 6.40 2.32
N ALA A 245 -18.42 5.42 2.91
CA ALA A 245 -19.76 5.56 3.45
C ALA A 245 -19.74 6.46 4.70
N LEU A 246 -20.57 7.50 4.70
CA LEU A 246 -20.77 8.41 5.83
C LEU A 246 -21.84 7.88 6.79
N PHE A 247 -22.82 7.14 6.26
CA PHE A 247 -23.97 6.65 7.00
C PHE A 247 -24.19 5.16 6.76
N GLN A 248 -24.88 4.52 7.70
CA GLN A 248 -25.36 3.16 7.51
C GLN A 248 -26.51 3.15 6.50
N TYR A 249 -26.54 2.13 5.64
CA TYR A 249 -27.62 1.89 4.69
C TYR A 249 -28.02 0.41 4.73
N LYS A 250 -29.32 0.17 4.94
CA LYS A 250 -29.91 -1.17 4.89
C LYS A 250 -30.58 -1.36 3.53
N PRO A 251 -30.20 -2.39 2.75
CA PRO A 251 -30.83 -2.71 1.48
C PRO A 251 -32.34 -2.91 1.62
N GLN A 252 -33.09 -2.30 0.72
CA GLN A 252 -34.52 -2.54 0.49
C GLN A 252 -34.73 -3.57 -0.62
N ASN A 253 -33.82 -3.64 -1.59
CA ASN A 253 -33.84 -4.59 -2.69
C ASN A 253 -32.62 -5.53 -2.65
N ILE A 254 -32.71 -6.67 -3.36
CA ILE A 254 -31.67 -7.71 -3.35
C ILE A 254 -30.37 -7.32 -4.08
N ASP A 255 -30.47 -6.34 -4.98
CA ASP A 255 -29.38 -5.80 -5.79
C ASP A 255 -28.70 -4.59 -5.13
N GLU A 256 -29.18 -4.17 -3.95
CA GLU A 256 -28.61 -3.07 -3.18
C GLU A 256 -27.53 -3.54 -2.20
N LEU A 257 -26.52 -2.70 -2.04
CA LEU A 257 -25.35 -2.96 -1.21
C LEU A 257 -25.55 -2.42 0.20
N MET A 258 -25.42 -3.27 1.20
CA MET A 258 -25.43 -2.86 2.60
C MET A 258 -24.18 -2.02 2.93
N LEU A 259 -24.39 -0.86 3.54
CA LEU A 259 -23.30 0.03 3.99
C LEU A 259 -23.28 0.16 5.50
N ASN A 260 -22.09 0.16 6.08
CA ASN A 260 -21.84 0.68 7.42
C ASN A 260 -21.04 1.99 7.33
N ALA A 261 -21.18 2.87 8.34
CA ALA A 261 -20.36 4.07 8.40
C ALA A 261 -18.86 3.71 8.42
N GLY A 262 -18.09 4.33 7.53
CA GLY A 262 -16.67 4.06 7.32
C GLY A 262 -16.35 2.98 6.28
N ASP A 263 -17.34 2.24 5.76
CA ASP A 263 -17.09 1.25 4.69
C ASP A 263 -16.48 1.93 3.45
N LEU A 264 -15.52 1.26 2.82
CA LEU A 264 -14.92 1.69 1.56
C LEU A 264 -15.55 0.94 0.38
N ILE A 265 -15.79 1.65 -0.71
CA ILE A 265 -16.49 1.14 -1.89
C ILE A 265 -15.70 1.50 -3.14
N TYR A 266 -15.44 0.50 -3.98
CA TYR A 266 -14.87 0.66 -5.31
C TYR A 266 -15.98 1.00 -6.31
N VAL A 267 -15.83 2.11 -7.04
CA VAL A 267 -16.79 2.55 -8.05
C VAL A 267 -16.09 2.76 -9.39
N ASP A 268 -16.52 2.01 -10.41
CA ASP A 268 -16.11 2.27 -11.79
C ASP A 268 -16.97 3.40 -12.36
N ARG A 269 -16.37 4.57 -12.56
CA ARG A 269 -17.08 5.74 -13.13
C ARG A 269 -17.44 5.56 -14.60
N SER A 270 -16.80 4.64 -15.33
CA SER A 270 -17.09 4.38 -16.74
C SER A 270 -18.35 3.55 -16.96
N GLN A 271 -18.90 2.92 -15.91
CA GLN A 271 -20.06 2.03 -16.01
C GLN A 271 -21.31 2.60 -15.30
N GLN A 272 -21.38 3.92 -15.10
CA GLN A 272 -22.48 4.58 -14.37
C GLN A 272 -23.56 5.18 -15.28
N PHE A 273 -23.50 4.96 -16.60
CA PHE A 273 -24.36 5.64 -17.57
C PHE A 273 -25.86 5.25 -17.49
N ASP A 274 -26.17 4.07 -16.96
CA ASP A 274 -27.54 3.53 -16.88
C ASP A 274 -28.08 3.48 -15.44
N VAL A 275 -27.43 4.18 -14.49
CA VAL A 275 -27.85 4.19 -13.09
C VAL A 275 -28.82 5.35 -12.85
N SER A 276 -29.91 5.07 -12.12
CA SER A 276 -30.89 6.10 -11.75
C SER A 276 -30.26 7.22 -10.93
N ASP A 277 -30.76 8.44 -11.10
CA ASP A 277 -30.28 9.62 -10.38
C ASP A 277 -30.19 9.39 -8.87
N GLY A 278 -29.04 9.72 -8.27
CA GLY A 278 -28.78 9.59 -6.84
C GLY A 278 -28.27 8.21 -6.39
N TRP A 279 -28.15 7.24 -7.30
CA TRP A 279 -27.59 5.93 -7.04
C TRP A 279 -26.27 5.71 -7.78
N VAL A 280 -25.46 4.80 -7.27
CA VAL A 280 -24.21 4.37 -7.89
C VAL A 280 -24.03 2.87 -7.70
N ILE A 281 -23.46 2.18 -8.67
CA ILE A 281 -23.08 0.78 -8.51
C ILE A 281 -21.64 0.70 -8.02
N GLY A 282 -21.41 -0.02 -6.93
CA GLY A 282 -20.08 -0.19 -6.35
C GLY A 282 -19.84 -1.59 -5.81
N THR A 283 -18.57 -1.89 -5.54
CA THR A 283 -18.12 -3.14 -4.90
C THR A 283 -17.58 -2.82 -3.52
N SER A 284 -18.11 -3.47 -2.48
CA SER A 284 -17.67 -3.29 -1.10
C SER A 284 -16.27 -3.84 -0.90
N HIS A 285 -15.33 -3.01 -0.43
CA HIS A 285 -13.99 -3.46 -0.03
C HIS A 285 -14.02 -4.48 1.12
N ARG A 286 -15.06 -4.41 1.98
CA ARG A 286 -15.19 -5.26 3.17
C ARG A 286 -15.69 -6.67 2.82
N THR A 287 -16.48 -6.82 1.76
CA THR A 287 -17.20 -8.07 1.47
C THR A 287 -16.99 -8.61 0.06
N GLY A 288 -16.42 -7.82 -0.85
CA GLY A 288 -16.31 -8.16 -2.27
C GLY A 288 -17.64 -8.15 -3.03
N CYS A 289 -18.77 -7.99 -2.34
CA CYS A 289 -20.09 -7.95 -2.97
C CYS A 289 -20.30 -6.64 -3.74
N ARG A 290 -20.97 -6.75 -4.89
CA ARG A 290 -21.36 -5.63 -5.76
C ARG A 290 -22.85 -5.34 -5.64
N GLY A 291 -23.23 -4.06 -5.64
CA GLY A 291 -24.64 -3.67 -5.63
C GLY A 291 -24.82 -2.15 -5.76
N PHE A 292 -26.09 -1.74 -5.80
CA PHE A 292 -26.50 -0.33 -5.81
C PHE A 292 -26.37 0.29 -4.41
N LEU A 293 -25.89 1.52 -4.35
CA LEU A 293 -25.85 2.29 -3.11
C LEU A 293 -26.24 3.75 -3.36
N PRO A 294 -26.81 4.45 -2.35
CA PRO A 294 -27.12 5.88 -2.48
C PRO A 294 -25.84 6.72 -2.51
N GLU A 295 -25.63 7.51 -3.58
CA GLU A 295 -24.41 8.29 -3.77
C GLU A 295 -24.27 9.37 -2.67
N ASN A 296 -25.39 9.97 -2.25
CA ASN A 296 -25.42 11.00 -1.21
C ASN A 296 -25.07 10.49 0.21
N TYR A 297 -24.90 9.18 0.38
CA TYR A 297 -24.44 8.59 1.64
C TYR A 297 -22.92 8.43 1.69
N THR A 298 -22.21 8.89 0.65
CA THR A 298 -20.79 8.66 0.49
C THR A 298 -20.01 9.94 0.25
N GLU A 299 -18.71 9.89 0.52
CA GLU A 299 -17.75 10.92 0.12
C GLU A 299 -16.55 10.29 -0.57
N LYS A 300 -15.78 11.10 -1.32
CA LYS A 300 -14.55 10.61 -1.95
C LYS A 300 -13.47 10.30 -0.90
N ALA A 301 -12.98 9.06 -0.92
CA ALA A 301 -11.86 8.60 -0.11
C ALA A 301 -10.52 8.69 -0.88
N ASN A 302 -9.40 8.40 -0.20
CA ASN A 302 -8.10 8.32 -0.87
C ASN A 302 -7.93 6.92 -1.50
N GLU A 303 -7.22 6.83 -2.61
CA GLU A 303 -6.89 5.54 -3.24
C GLU A 303 -6.20 4.59 -2.24
N SER A 304 -5.23 5.12 -1.49
CA SER A 304 -4.45 4.36 -0.50
C SER A 304 -5.22 3.94 0.75
N ASP A 305 -6.45 4.42 0.97
CA ASP A 305 -7.27 4.00 2.12
C ASP A 305 -7.65 2.51 2.02
N THR A 306 -7.59 1.94 0.81
CA THR A 306 -7.81 0.50 0.54
C THR A 306 -6.52 -0.32 0.42
N TRP A 307 -5.35 0.32 0.53
CA TRP A 307 -4.08 -0.38 0.36
C TRP A 307 -3.67 -1.07 1.66
N VAL A 308 -2.99 -2.19 1.51
CA VAL A 308 -2.57 -3.02 2.63
C VAL A 308 -1.07 -2.87 2.80
N LYS A 309 -0.66 -2.36 3.97
CA LYS A 309 0.74 -2.39 4.38
C LYS A 309 1.09 -3.79 4.88
N HIS A 310 2.12 -4.39 4.32
CA HIS A 310 2.63 -5.70 4.75
C HIS A 310 3.56 -5.58 5.96
N ARG A 311 3.73 -6.71 6.66
CA ARG A 311 4.60 -6.86 7.82
C ARG A 311 6.09 -6.74 7.52
#